data_AF-A0A401FLA0-F1
#
_entry.id   AF-A0A401FLA0-F1
#
_cell.length_a   1.000
_cell.length_b   1.000
_cell.length_c   1.000
_cell.angle_alpha   90.00
_cell.angle_beta   90.00
_cell.angle_gamma   90.00
#
_symmetry.space_group_name_H-M   'P 1'
#
loop_
_entity.id
_entity.type
_entity.pdbx_description
1 polymer ?
#
loop_
_entity_poly.entity_id
_entity_poly.type
_entity_poly.pdbx_seq_one_letter_code
_entity_poly.pdbx_strand_id
1 'polypeptide(L)' 'MVSVVQSQLDAYVSEFPKQDKITFADLQQEGYLSKRQVKEAQDNGIKIKASKVVK' A
#
# COMPACT_ATOMS: atom_id res chain seq x y z
N MET A 1 6.99 8.51 4.91
CA MET A 1 6.40 7.16 4.78
C MET A 1 5.08 7.13 4.02
N VAL A 2 4.05 7.91 4.41
CA VAL A 2 2.75 7.98 3.69
C VAL A 2 2.92 8.18 2.18
N SER A 3 3.77 9.13 1.75
CA SER A 3 4.04 9.37 0.33
C SER A 3 4.66 8.18 -0.40
N VAL A 4 5.53 7.41 0.26
CA VAL A 4 6.17 6.23 -0.35
C VAL A 4 5.13 5.13 -0.54
N VAL A 5 4.34 4.86 0.49
CA VAL A 5 3.23 3.88 0.43
C VAL A 5 2.21 4.30 -0.64
N GLN A 6 1.92 5.59 -0.78
CA GLN A 6 1.00 6.09 -1.81
C GLN A 6 1.55 5.86 -3.22
N SER A 7 2.82 6.18 -3.48
CA SER A 7 3.41 5.94 -4.81
C SER A 7 3.43 4.45 -5.17
N GLN A 8 3.67 3.57 -4.19
CA GLN A 8 3.63 2.12 -4.40
C GLN A 8 2.20 1.62 -4.61
N LEU A 9 1.23 2.19 -3.90
CA LEU A 9 -0.19 1.93 -4.11
C LEU A 9 -0.65 2.37 -5.50
N ASP A 10 -0.22 3.55 -5.96
CA ASP A 10 -0.58 4.07 -7.28
C ASP A 10 -0.03 3.18 -8.40
N ALA A 11 1.21 2.71 -8.26
CA ALA A 11 1.81 1.77 -9.21
C ALA A 11 1.04 0.44 -9.24
N TYR A 12 0.67 -0.09 -8.07
CA TYR A 12 -0.17 -1.29 -7.97
C TYR A 12 -1.55 -1.10 -8.63
N VAL A 13 -2.24 0.01 -8.36
CA VAL A 13 -3.55 0.31 -8.98
C VAL A 13 -3.44 0.41 -10.51
N SER A 14 -2.31 0.93 -11.01
CA SER A 14 -2.06 1.02 -12.45
C SER A 14 -1.93 -0.36 -13.11
N GLU A 15 -1.34 -1.34 -12.43
CA GLU A 15 -1.20 -2.71 -12.92
C GLU A 15 -2.46 -3.55 -12.68
N PHE A 16 -3.20 -3.27 -11.60
CA PHE A 16 -4.42 -3.99 -11.18
C PHE A 16 -5.65 -3.06 -11.11
N PRO A 17 -6.09 -2.46 -12.24
CA PRO A 17 -7.13 -1.42 -12.23
C PRO A 17 -8.52 -1.90 -11.83
N LYS A 18 -8.75 -3.22 -11.74
CA LYS A 18 -10.04 -3.83 -11.37
C LYS A 18 -10.11 -4.28 -9.91
N GLN A 19 -9.07 -4.03 -9.12
CA GLN A 19 -9.02 -4.50 -7.74
C GLN A 19 -9.64 -3.46 -6.80
N ASP A 20 -10.86 -3.75 -6.33
CA ASP A 20 -11.66 -2.84 -5.50
C ASP A 20 -11.09 -2.64 -4.08
N LYS A 21 -10.36 -3.63 -3.56
CA LYS A 21 -9.79 -3.62 -2.21
C LYS A 21 -8.32 -3.98 -2.28
N ILE A 22 -7.48 -3.01 -1.91
CA ILE A 22 -6.03 -3.17 -1.86
C ILE A 22 -5.61 -3.10 -0.41
N THR A 23 -4.80 -4.06 0.00
CA THR A 23 -4.28 -4.21 1.35
C THR A 23 -2.76 -4.15 1.35
N PHE A 24 -2.17 -3.97 2.53
CA PHE A 24 -0.72 -4.09 2.66
C PHE A 24 -0.20 -5.49 2.31
N ALA A 25 -1.04 -6.53 2.46
CA ALA A 25 -0.66 -7.88 2.08
C ALA A 25 -0.51 -8.01 0.56
N ASP A 26 -1.41 -7.39 -0.21
CA ASP A 26 -1.34 -7.37 -1.67
C ASP A 26 -0.07 -6.66 -2.16
N LEU A 27 0.20 -5.47 -1.61
CA LEU A 27 1.43 -4.72 -1.91
C LEU A 27 2.70 -5.47 -1.49
N GLN A 28 2.64 -6.26 -0.42
CA GLN A 28 3.77 -7.06 0.02
C GLN A 28 4.00 -8.29 -0.86
N GLN A 29 2.91 -8.97 -1.24
CA GLN A 29 2.94 -10.16 -2.05
C GLN A 29 3.48 -9.86 -3.45
N GLU A 30 3.04 -8.75 -4.04
CA GLU A 30 3.49 -8.30 -5.36
C GLU A 30 4.82 -7.51 -5.31
N GLY A 31 5.46 -7.39 -4.14
CA GLY A 31 6.80 -6.82 -4.00
C GLY A 31 6.89 -5.28 -3.98
N TYR A 32 5.76 -4.57 -4.02
CA TYR A 32 5.67 -3.12 -3.92
C TYR A 32 6.09 -2.59 -2.54
N LEU A 33 5.89 -3.38 -1.49
CA LEU A 33 6.33 -3.08 -0.14
C LEU A 33 7.08 -4.26 0.49
N SER A 34 8.22 -3.99 1.10
CA SER A 34 8.89 -4.97 1.95
C SER A 34 8.13 -5.18 3.28
N LYS A 35 8.35 -6.35 3.92
CA LYS A 35 7.83 -6.63 5.27
C LYS A 35 8.15 -5.52 6.28
N ARG A 36 9.35 -4.93 6.18
CA ARG A 36 9.78 -3.82 7.03
C ARG A 36 8.94 -2.57 6.78
N GLN A 37 8.68 -2.21 5.53
CA GLN A 37 7.87 -1.04 5.17
C GLN A 37 6.41 -1.23 5.55
N VAL A 38 5.85 -2.44 5.42
CA VAL A 38 4.50 -2.75 5.92
C VAL A 38 4.43 -2.56 7.43
N LYS A 39 5.38 -3.11 8.18
CA LYS A 39 5.46 -2.96 9.62
C LYS A 39 5.58 -1.49 10.02
N GLU A 40 6.48 -0.74 9.38
CA GLU A 40 6.66 0.68 9.65
C GLU A 40 5.41 1.50 9.32
N ALA A 41 4.70 1.18 8.24
CA ALA A 41 3.44 1.82 7.91
C ALA A 41 2.38 1.56 9.00
N GLN A 42 2.24 0.31 9.45
CA GLN A 42 1.34 -0.07 10.53
C GLN A 42 1.69 0.62 11.85
N ASP A 43 2.96 0.63 12.24
CA ASP A 43 3.47 1.27 13.46
C ASP A 43 3.24 2.80 13.43
N ASN A 44 3.24 3.40 12.24
CA ASN A 44 2.90 4.82 12.02
C ASN A 44 1.39 5.09 11.95
N GLY A 45 0.53 4.09 12.12
CA GLY A 45 -0.93 4.23 12.03
C GLY A 45 -1.46 4.37 10.59
N ILE A 46 -0.63 4.11 9.59
CA ILE A 46 -0.99 4.27 8.18
C ILE A 46 -1.96 3.16 7.76
N LYS A 47 -3.03 3.52 7.05
CA LYS A 47 -4.07 2.63 6.54
C LYS A 47 -4.31 2.88 5.05
N ILE A 48 -4.70 1.84 4.33
CA ILE A 48 -5.14 1.94 2.94
C ILE A 48 -6.66 1.93 2.92
N LYS A 49 -7.27 2.93 2.28
CA LYS A 49 -8.72 3.03 2.03
C LYS A 49 -8.95 3.16 0.53
N ALA A 50 -9.48 2.10 -0.09
CA ALA A 50 -9.59 1.96 -1.54
C ALA A 50 -8.22 2.18 -2.19
N SER A 51 -8.02 3.30 -2.89
CA SER A 51 -6.78 3.66 -3.59
C SER A 51 -6.01 4.81 -2.91
N LYS A 52 -6.30 5.09 -1.64
CA LYS A 52 -5.65 6.17 -0.89
C LYS A 52 -5.05 5.69 0.42
N VAL A 53 -3.88 6.23 0.73
CA VAL A 53 -3.18 6.05 2.00
C VAL A 53 -3.58 7.17 2.94
N VAL A 54 -4.01 6.80 4.15
CA VAL A 54 -4.39 7.73 5.22
C VAL A 54 -3.58 7.42 6.48
N LYS A 55 -3.33 8.43 7.30
CA LYS A 55 -2.72 8.28 8.63
C LYS A 55 -3.77 8.59 9.69
#